data_AF-A0A2W4JQV5-F1
#
_entry.id   AF-A0A2W4JQV5-F1
#
_cell.length_a   1.000
_cell.length_b   1.000
_cell.length_c   1.000
_cell.angle_alpha   90.00
_cell.angle_beta   90.00
_cell.angle_gamma   90.00
#
_symmetry.space_group_name_H-M   'P 1'
#
loop_
_entity.id
_entity.type
_entity.pdbx_description
1 polymer ?
#
loop_
_entity_poly.entity_id
_entity_poly.type
_entity_poly.pdbx_seq_one_letter_code
_entity_poly.pdbx_strand_id
1 'polypeptide(L)'
;MTISDVPQSAEGAITAAWLELGLVGSVDLTQADNKVEALAGVNTGDIAFFNNGDLRVEGVYSVGDISLRVNGDLHLEEALSAHRNIHLGVSGTVTQDMNDGYIIAQGLALSGGDFELTSPANAVNVIAGDAGRLAFVNDGSLEIGTVGVLAGVNNSGDVSIATNADLYIGEQLKTTANIFLDVAGMAVQGEEGAIAAAGLALTGGDFVLDRALNLVGTFASRAGAVAFLNTGALTVGVLGTVVGIDNSGDLALATTTGDISLAENVHTASQSIDAIVINAGRSAAAGDAAGGSVSADAGVTVTTGAGGRAVIYTGSLDDSEGVAELVGIGSGNFRYGSDESESNFGKALGTSGIYAVYREQPTLIASTNDKTVTLKVYDGKTEFDGGGIDAVDVSGLVNGDTKAMLGEPVFSTVSAEPGRHPILISGFGELGYRVVSDPANAELEIVGTDTDHEYTGARTSVSDVTTSGVQNQQPHSPHSSDDGAQGTTSGGLRLVDATDQGGDQSDAASENENRDVCVSQGESGAACGAQPSQTIFVVQGGIRLPR
;
A
#
# COMPACT_ATOMS: atom_id res chain seq x y z
N MET A 1 -10.83 70.07 -2.43
CA MET A 1 -11.95 69.18 -2.08
C MET A 1 -11.49 67.78 -2.45
N THR A 2 -10.96 67.04 -1.49
CA THR A 2 -10.65 65.61 -1.68
C THR A 2 -11.97 64.87 -1.65
N ILE A 3 -12.50 64.52 -2.82
CA ILE A 3 -13.60 63.57 -2.93
C ILE A 3 -12.96 62.21 -2.60
N SER A 4 -13.16 61.71 -1.38
CA SER A 4 -12.57 60.42 -0.98
C SER A 4 -13.31 59.25 -1.60
N ASP A 5 -14.62 59.36 -1.83
CA ASP A 5 -15.41 58.24 -2.34
C ASP A 5 -16.42 58.71 -3.38
N VAL A 6 -16.59 57.92 -4.45
CA VAL A 6 -17.54 58.18 -5.54
C VAL A 6 -18.60 57.07 -5.57
N PRO A 7 -19.72 57.22 -4.82
CA PRO A 7 -20.83 56.28 -4.89
C PRO A 7 -21.83 56.64 -6.00
N GLN A 8 -22.42 55.63 -6.63
CA GLN A 8 -23.50 55.77 -7.61
C GLN A 8 -24.88 55.48 -7.00
N SER A 9 -25.89 56.26 -7.36
CA SER A 9 -27.30 55.94 -7.06
C SER A 9 -27.89 55.01 -8.12
N ALA A 10 -28.95 54.28 -7.80
CA ALA A 10 -29.59 53.34 -8.73
C ALA A 10 -30.11 53.95 -10.06
N GLU A 11 -30.44 55.25 -10.06
CA GLU A 11 -30.88 55.97 -11.27
C GLU A 11 -29.72 56.59 -12.07
N GLY A 12 -28.49 56.48 -11.57
CA GLY A 12 -27.31 57.21 -12.06
C GLY A 12 -26.53 56.50 -13.16
N ALA A 13 -27.16 55.72 -14.03
CA ALA A 13 -26.48 54.90 -15.04
C ALA A 13 -25.55 55.72 -15.94
N ILE A 14 -24.32 55.25 -16.12
CA ILE A 14 -23.32 55.86 -17.00
C ILE A 14 -23.43 55.19 -18.37
N THR A 15 -23.64 55.98 -19.42
CA THR A 15 -23.51 55.52 -20.81
C THR A 15 -22.39 56.31 -21.47
N ALA A 16 -21.31 55.63 -21.86
CA ALA A 16 -20.15 56.28 -22.45
C ALA A 16 -19.39 55.31 -23.37
N ALA A 17 -18.84 55.83 -24.46
CA ALA A 17 -17.89 55.06 -25.27
C ALA A 17 -16.57 54.80 -24.50
N TRP A 18 -16.23 55.70 -23.57
CA TRP A 18 -15.01 55.61 -22.78
C TRP A 18 -15.21 56.26 -21.42
N LEU A 19 -14.80 55.58 -20.34
CA LEU A 19 -14.83 56.07 -18.97
C LEU A 19 -13.43 55.97 -18.36
N GLU A 20 -12.88 57.11 -17.94
CA GLU A 20 -11.61 57.18 -17.22
C GLU A 20 -11.86 57.46 -15.73
N LEU A 21 -11.35 56.58 -14.87
CA LEU A 21 -11.36 56.74 -13.42
C LEU A 21 -10.12 57.55 -12.98
N GLY A 22 -10.34 58.69 -12.33
CA GLY A 22 -9.26 59.53 -11.79
C GLY A 22 -8.84 59.14 -10.36
N LEU A 23 -7.75 59.74 -9.88
CA LEU A 23 -7.17 59.59 -8.52
C LEU A 23 -8.13 60.04 -7.40
N VAL A 24 -9.19 59.29 -7.16
CA VAL A 24 -10.08 59.41 -6.00
C VAL A 24 -9.74 58.30 -4.99
N GLY A 25 -10.41 58.24 -3.84
CA GLY A 25 -10.26 57.10 -2.92
C GLY A 25 -11.06 55.91 -3.45
N SER A 26 -12.14 55.47 -2.81
CA SER A 26 -12.88 54.30 -3.32
C SER A 26 -13.95 54.69 -4.35
N VAL A 27 -14.11 53.88 -5.39
CA VAL A 27 -15.13 54.06 -6.45
C VAL A 27 -16.10 52.90 -6.39
N ASP A 28 -17.40 53.21 -6.19
CA ASP A 28 -18.48 52.21 -6.26
C ASP A 28 -19.53 52.66 -7.27
N LEU A 29 -19.47 52.03 -8.44
CA LEU A 29 -20.33 52.21 -9.59
C LEU A 29 -21.10 50.92 -9.90
N THR A 30 -21.53 50.21 -8.86
CA THR A 30 -22.24 48.93 -8.99
C THR A 30 -23.77 49.06 -8.99
N GLN A 31 -24.30 50.25 -8.67
CA GLN A 31 -25.71 50.42 -8.32
C GLN A 31 -26.64 50.66 -9.53
N ALA A 32 -26.12 50.93 -10.73
CA ALA A 32 -26.93 51.24 -11.92
C ALA A 32 -26.47 50.44 -13.16
N ASP A 33 -27.36 50.27 -14.14
CA ASP A 33 -27.11 49.58 -15.41
C ASP A 33 -26.17 50.37 -16.34
N ASN A 34 -24.88 50.46 -15.99
CA ASN A 34 -23.91 51.17 -16.82
C ASN A 34 -23.73 50.48 -18.17
N LYS A 35 -23.49 51.28 -19.20
CA LYS A 35 -23.21 50.86 -20.58
C LYS A 35 -21.98 51.60 -21.06
N VAL A 36 -20.83 51.13 -20.61
CA VAL A 36 -19.52 51.66 -20.94
C VAL A 36 -18.83 50.70 -21.89
N GLU A 37 -18.36 51.20 -23.03
CA GLU A 37 -17.65 50.37 -24.01
C GLU A 37 -16.18 50.15 -23.63
N ALA A 38 -15.54 51.12 -22.96
CA ALA A 38 -14.16 51.01 -22.49
C ALA A 38 -13.93 51.71 -21.14
N LEU A 39 -13.17 51.05 -20.26
CA LEU A 39 -12.79 51.51 -18.93
C LEU A 39 -11.27 51.65 -18.83
N ALA A 40 -10.81 52.80 -18.34
CA ALA A 40 -9.41 53.07 -18.01
C ALA A 40 -9.33 53.81 -16.67
N GLY A 41 -8.14 53.90 -16.08
CA GLY A 41 -7.88 54.83 -14.99
C GLY A 41 -6.97 54.32 -13.87
N VAL A 42 -6.69 55.21 -12.93
CA VAL A 42 -5.79 54.98 -11.80
C VAL A 42 -6.49 55.42 -10.51
N ASN A 43 -6.63 54.50 -9.57
CA ASN A 43 -7.33 54.75 -8.31
C ASN A 43 -6.47 54.45 -7.07
N THR A 44 -6.72 55.19 -5.98
CA THR A 44 -5.97 55.00 -4.72
C THR A 44 -6.71 54.16 -3.68
N GLY A 45 -8.01 53.92 -3.87
CA GLY A 45 -8.82 52.97 -3.09
C GLY A 45 -9.45 51.89 -3.98
N ASP A 46 -10.46 51.20 -3.48
CA ASP A 46 -11.09 50.09 -4.22
C ASP A 46 -11.85 50.58 -5.46
N ILE A 47 -11.94 49.74 -6.49
CA ILE A 47 -12.79 49.96 -7.66
C ILE A 47 -13.85 48.86 -7.69
N ALA A 48 -15.12 49.23 -7.65
CA ALA A 48 -16.23 48.32 -7.91
C ALA A 48 -17.07 48.87 -9.07
N PHE A 49 -17.18 48.10 -10.15
CA PHE A 49 -17.85 48.54 -11.38
C PHE A 49 -18.74 47.44 -11.94
N PHE A 50 -19.99 47.79 -12.23
CA PHE A 50 -20.91 46.93 -12.98
C PHE A 50 -21.13 47.49 -14.39
N ASN A 51 -21.03 46.65 -15.42
CA ASN A 51 -21.35 46.97 -16.81
C ASN A 51 -22.38 45.99 -17.38
N ASN A 52 -23.35 46.52 -18.12
CA ASN A 52 -24.36 45.76 -18.82
C ASN A 52 -24.10 45.79 -20.33
N GLY A 53 -23.53 44.70 -20.85
CA GLY A 53 -22.95 44.61 -22.19
C GLY A 53 -21.43 44.43 -22.11
N ASP A 54 -20.81 44.34 -23.29
CA ASP A 54 -19.39 44.09 -23.41
C ASP A 54 -18.56 45.27 -22.88
N LEU A 55 -17.38 44.97 -22.35
CA LEU A 55 -16.47 45.96 -21.78
C LEU A 55 -15.03 45.71 -22.25
N ARG A 56 -14.35 46.77 -22.67
CA ARG A 56 -12.90 46.77 -22.91
C ARG A 56 -12.19 47.43 -21.73
N VAL A 57 -11.03 46.91 -21.34
CA VAL A 57 -10.15 47.51 -20.33
C VAL A 57 -8.91 48.04 -21.04
N GLU A 58 -8.78 49.36 -21.05
CA GLU A 58 -7.70 50.12 -21.66
C GLU A 58 -6.77 50.69 -20.57
N GLY A 59 -6.44 49.85 -19.58
CA GLY A 59 -5.47 50.17 -18.55
C GLY A 59 -6.15 50.64 -17.26
N VAL A 60 -6.28 49.74 -16.28
CA VAL A 60 -6.88 50.05 -14.98
C VAL A 60 -5.92 49.64 -13.88
N TYR A 61 -5.61 50.58 -13.00
CA TYR A 61 -4.77 50.36 -11.83
C TYR A 61 -5.48 50.78 -10.54
N SER A 62 -5.32 49.95 -9.51
CA SER A 62 -5.81 50.24 -8.16
C SER A 62 -4.78 49.88 -7.08
N VAL A 63 -4.69 50.72 -6.05
CA VAL A 63 -4.01 50.36 -4.79
C VAL A 63 -4.91 49.48 -3.90
N GLY A 64 -6.22 49.53 -4.11
CA GLY A 64 -7.19 48.67 -3.45
C GLY A 64 -7.49 47.39 -4.21
N ASP A 65 -8.65 46.82 -3.93
CA ASP A 65 -9.25 45.74 -4.71
C ASP A 65 -9.86 46.31 -6.01
N ILE A 66 -9.97 45.48 -7.04
CA ILE A 66 -10.77 45.76 -8.24
C ILE A 66 -11.85 44.69 -8.36
N SER A 67 -13.10 45.09 -8.52
CA SER A 67 -14.24 44.22 -8.74
C SER A 67 -14.99 44.66 -9.99
N LEU A 68 -14.85 43.88 -11.07
CA LEU A 68 -15.56 44.11 -12.32
C LEU A 68 -16.65 43.05 -12.49
N ARG A 69 -17.90 43.51 -12.62
CA ARG A 69 -19.04 42.67 -12.97
C ARG A 69 -19.54 43.06 -14.36
N VAL A 70 -19.47 42.14 -15.32
CA VAL A 70 -19.80 42.41 -16.73
C VAL A 70 -20.88 41.44 -17.22
N ASN A 71 -22.04 41.95 -17.61
CA ASN A 71 -23.09 41.15 -18.25
C ASN A 71 -22.86 41.11 -19.77
N GLY A 72 -21.73 40.54 -20.18
CA GLY A 72 -21.23 40.49 -21.55
C GLY A 72 -19.81 39.93 -21.57
N ASP A 73 -19.11 40.14 -22.68
CA ASP A 73 -17.69 39.81 -22.82
C ASP A 73 -16.82 40.90 -22.17
N LEU A 74 -15.67 40.50 -21.64
CA LEU A 74 -14.65 41.40 -21.09
C LEU A 74 -13.34 41.19 -21.87
N HIS A 75 -12.85 42.24 -22.50
CA HIS A 75 -11.59 42.19 -23.23
C HIS A 75 -10.55 43.10 -22.56
N LEU A 76 -9.40 42.55 -22.19
CA LEU A 76 -8.29 43.31 -21.62
C LEU A 76 -7.33 43.71 -22.76
N GLU A 77 -7.42 44.97 -23.21
CA GLU A 77 -6.52 45.53 -24.22
C GLU A 77 -5.19 45.97 -23.59
N GLU A 78 -5.25 46.47 -22.35
CA GLU A 78 -4.09 46.82 -21.54
C GLU A 78 -4.19 46.20 -20.12
N ALA A 79 -3.19 46.50 -19.29
CA ALA A 79 -3.04 45.94 -17.96
C ALA A 79 -4.25 46.21 -17.04
N LEU A 80 -4.69 45.17 -16.33
CA LEU A 80 -5.60 45.26 -15.19
C LEU A 80 -4.82 44.91 -13.92
N SER A 81 -4.51 45.93 -13.11
CA SER A 81 -3.57 45.78 -11.99
C SER A 81 -4.17 46.24 -10.66
N ALA A 82 -4.09 45.39 -9.65
CA ALA A 82 -4.43 45.70 -8.27
C ALA A 82 -3.26 45.40 -7.34
N HIS A 83 -3.03 46.23 -6.31
CA HIS A 83 -2.11 45.87 -5.22
C HIS A 83 -2.65 44.76 -4.32
N ARG A 84 -3.97 44.56 -4.34
CA ARG A 84 -4.67 43.53 -3.58
C ARG A 84 -5.34 42.55 -4.55
N ASN A 85 -6.66 42.38 -4.50
CA ASN A 85 -7.35 41.36 -5.26
C ASN A 85 -8.07 41.94 -6.48
N ILE A 86 -8.21 41.11 -7.50
CA ILE A 86 -9.08 41.35 -8.64
C ILE A 86 -10.21 40.32 -8.61
N HIS A 87 -11.45 40.78 -8.65
CA HIS A 87 -12.66 39.97 -8.78
C HIS A 87 -13.28 40.22 -10.16
N LEU A 88 -13.32 39.19 -11.00
CA LEU A 88 -13.96 39.24 -12.31
C LEU A 88 -15.21 38.36 -12.28
N GLY A 89 -16.38 38.97 -12.43
CA GLY A 89 -17.65 38.28 -12.61
C GLY A 89 -18.22 38.58 -13.98
N VAL A 90 -18.17 37.62 -14.90
CA VAL A 90 -18.66 37.83 -16.26
C VAL A 90 -19.76 36.83 -16.64
N SER A 91 -20.67 37.20 -17.52
CA SER A 91 -21.61 36.23 -18.13
C SER A 91 -21.12 35.69 -19.47
N GLY A 92 -20.22 36.41 -20.14
CA GLY A 92 -19.60 36.04 -21.41
C GLY A 92 -18.20 35.47 -21.22
N THR A 93 -17.28 35.84 -22.11
CA THR A 93 -15.88 35.39 -22.07
C THR A 93 -14.95 36.53 -21.67
N VAL A 94 -13.94 36.23 -20.85
CA VAL A 94 -12.80 37.13 -20.63
C VAL A 94 -11.65 36.76 -21.55
N THR A 95 -11.12 37.73 -22.29
CA THR A 95 -9.98 37.56 -23.19
C THR A 95 -8.93 38.64 -22.97
N GLN A 96 -7.71 38.42 -23.47
CA GLN A 96 -6.59 39.35 -23.34
C GLN A 96 -5.95 39.62 -24.70
N ASP A 97 -5.53 40.86 -24.93
CA ASP A 97 -4.56 41.17 -25.97
C ASP A 97 -3.19 40.63 -25.55
N MET A 98 -2.56 39.83 -26.42
CA MET A 98 -1.35 39.08 -26.07
C MET A 98 -0.12 39.94 -25.75
N ASN A 99 -0.09 41.21 -26.19
CA ASN A 99 1.08 42.08 -26.00
C ASN A 99 0.96 42.98 -24.76
N ASP A 100 -0.24 43.47 -24.46
CA ASP A 100 -0.44 44.54 -23.49
C ASP A 100 -1.55 44.21 -22.46
N GLY A 101 -2.43 43.24 -22.76
CA GLY A 101 -3.46 42.74 -21.85
C GLY A 101 -2.90 41.70 -20.88
N TYR A 102 -2.74 42.09 -19.62
CA TYR A 102 -2.31 41.18 -18.56
C TYR A 102 -2.89 41.59 -17.20
N ILE A 103 -2.85 40.66 -16.26
CA ILE A 103 -3.37 40.82 -14.90
C ILE A 103 -2.22 40.83 -13.90
N ILE A 104 -2.21 41.80 -12.99
CA ILE A 104 -1.29 41.80 -11.84
C ILE A 104 -2.13 41.94 -10.57
N ALA A 105 -2.06 40.93 -9.69
CA ALA A 105 -2.78 40.95 -8.41
C ALA A 105 -2.15 40.04 -7.36
N GLN A 106 -2.46 40.30 -6.10
CA GLN A 106 -2.22 39.33 -5.03
C GLN A 106 -3.18 38.14 -5.16
N GLY A 107 -4.46 38.41 -5.41
CA GLY A 107 -5.48 37.38 -5.58
C GLY A 107 -6.33 37.64 -6.81
N LEU A 108 -6.65 36.59 -7.57
CA LEU A 108 -7.57 36.63 -8.69
C LEU A 108 -8.77 35.71 -8.43
N ALA A 109 -9.95 36.30 -8.36
CA ALA A 109 -11.22 35.61 -8.18
C ALA A 109 -12.03 35.66 -9.47
N LEU A 110 -12.36 34.49 -10.03
CA LEU A 110 -13.06 34.35 -11.31
C LEU A 110 -14.45 33.75 -11.10
N SER A 111 -15.49 34.35 -11.69
CA SER A 111 -16.85 33.82 -11.56
C SER A 111 -17.69 34.00 -12.83
N GLY A 112 -18.58 33.04 -13.05
CA GLY A 112 -19.58 33.08 -14.13
C GLY A 112 -19.10 32.38 -15.40
N GLY A 113 -18.81 33.15 -16.45
CA GLY A 113 -18.53 32.64 -17.79
C GLY A 113 -17.12 32.08 -18.00
N ASP A 114 -16.62 32.13 -19.22
CA ASP A 114 -15.35 31.53 -19.62
C ASP A 114 -14.19 32.52 -19.49
N PHE A 115 -12.98 32.02 -19.20
CA PHE A 115 -11.77 32.84 -19.02
C PHE A 115 -10.63 32.29 -19.87
N GLU A 116 -10.17 33.10 -20.83
CA GLU A 116 -8.99 32.88 -21.66
C GLU A 116 -7.93 33.93 -21.33
N LEU A 117 -7.20 33.66 -20.26
CA LEU A 117 -6.22 34.53 -19.62
C LEU A 117 -4.81 33.99 -19.87
N THR A 118 -4.41 33.95 -21.14
CA THR A 118 -3.21 33.25 -21.63
C THR A 118 -1.99 34.13 -21.80
N SER A 119 -2.07 35.41 -21.40
CA SER A 119 -0.91 36.31 -21.44
C SER A 119 0.23 35.77 -20.55
N PRO A 120 1.47 35.65 -21.09
CA PRO A 120 2.60 35.17 -20.31
C PRO A 120 3.09 36.20 -19.28
N ALA A 121 2.51 37.41 -19.25
CA ALA A 121 2.86 38.48 -18.32
C ALA A 121 1.89 38.59 -17.13
N ASN A 122 0.88 37.72 -17.04
CA ASN A 122 0.02 37.66 -15.87
C ASN A 122 0.86 37.33 -14.62
N ALA A 123 0.74 38.11 -13.55
CA ALA A 123 1.46 37.89 -12.30
C ALA A 123 0.47 37.90 -11.14
N VAL A 124 0.02 36.71 -10.76
CA VAL A 124 -0.96 36.46 -9.71
C VAL A 124 -0.38 35.49 -8.69
N ASN A 125 -0.52 35.81 -7.40
CA ASN A 125 -0.05 34.92 -6.34
C ASN A 125 -1.07 33.83 -6.01
N VAL A 126 -2.35 34.18 -5.88
CA VAL A 126 -3.43 33.23 -5.53
C VAL A 126 -4.57 33.33 -6.55
N ILE A 127 -5.06 32.19 -7.04
CA ILE A 127 -6.26 32.10 -7.89
C ILE A 127 -7.36 31.30 -7.20
N ALA A 128 -8.61 31.77 -7.38
CA ALA A 128 -9.82 31.04 -7.02
C ALA A 128 -10.89 31.25 -8.11
N GLY A 129 -11.74 30.26 -8.35
CA GLY A 129 -12.69 30.27 -9.46
C GLY A 129 -13.97 29.46 -9.22
N ASP A 130 -15.08 30.00 -9.67
CA ASP A 130 -16.36 29.30 -9.92
C ASP A 130 -16.90 29.77 -11.27
N ALA A 131 -16.26 29.28 -12.33
CA ALA A 131 -16.40 29.76 -13.69
C ALA A 131 -16.69 28.62 -14.68
N GLY A 132 -16.92 28.97 -15.95
CA GLY A 132 -17.07 28.02 -17.05
C GLY A 132 -15.75 27.31 -17.35
N ARG A 133 -15.17 27.54 -18.53
CA ARG A 133 -13.80 27.10 -18.86
C ARG A 133 -12.77 28.08 -18.32
N LEU A 134 -11.61 27.59 -17.89
CA LEU A 134 -10.46 28.41 -17.50
C LEU A 134 -9.23 27.99 -18.31
N ALA A 135 -8.60 28.95 -18.98
CA ALA A 135 -7.23 28.84 -19.47
C ALA A 135 -6.44 30.00 -18.85
N PHE A 136 -5.48 29.69 -17.98
CA PHE A 136 -4.70 30.68 -17.26
C PHE A 136 -3.20 30.38 -17.37
N VAL A 137 -2.43 31.39 -17.76
CA VAL A 137 -0.96 31.35 -17.75
C VAL A 137 -0.50 32.34 -16.69
N ASN A 138 0.48 31.97 -15.87
CA ASN A 138 1.06 32.81 -14.83
C ASN A 138 2.59 32.88 -14.94
N ASP A 139 3.12 34.09 -14.84
CA ASP A 139 4.54 34.36 -14.69
C ASP A 139 4.96 34.17 -13.23
N GLY A 140 5.70 33.09 -12.98
CA GLY A 140 6.14 32.71 -11.65
C GLY A 140 5.20 31.73 -10.96
N SER A 141 5.31 31.68 -9.63
CA SER A 141 4.60 30.70 -8.81
C SER A 141 3.14 31.09 -8.63
N LEU A 142 2.28 30.08 -8.49
CA LEU A 142 0.84 30.26 -8.28
C LEU A 142 0.34 29.37 -7.16
N GLU A 143 -0.60 29.88 -6.38
CA GLU A 143 -1.40 29.11 -5.43
C GLU A 143 -2.84 29.01 -5.92
N ILE A 144 -3.40 27.80 -5.96
CA ILE A 144 -4.85 27.59 -5.97
C ILE A 144 -5.29 27.65 -4.52
N GLY A 145 -5.98 28.74 -4.16
CA GLY A 145 -6.26 29.09 -2.78
C GLY A 145 -7.60 29.78 -2.63
N THR A 146 -7.73 30.60 -1.58
CA THR A 146 -8.94 31.37 -1.30
C THR A 146 -8.75 32.85 -1.66
N VAL A 147 -9.65 33.40 -2.48
CA VAL A 147 -9.69 34.83 -2.83
C VAL A 147 -11.09 35.38 -2.56
N GLY A 148 -11.20 36.19 -1.51
CA GLY A 148 -12.49 36.70 -1.04
C GLY A 148 -13.37 35.58 -0.51
N VAL A 149 -14.47 35.29 -1.22
CA VAL A 149 -15.44 34.24 -0.85
C VAL A 149 -15.28 32.95 -1.67
N LEU A 150 -14.42 32.95 -2.69
CA LEU A 150 -14.15 31.78 -3.52
C LEU A 150 -12.95 31.03 -2.95
N ALA A 151 -13.09 29.71 -2.84
CA ALA A 151 -12.05 28.81 -2.36
C ALA A 151 -11.79 27.72 -3.41
N GLY A 152 -10.55 27.66 -3.88
CA GLY A 152 -10.14 26.76 -4.95
C GLY A 152 -10.67 27.16 -6.32
N VAL A 153 -10.43 26.30 -7.30
CA VAL A 153 -10.89 26.45 -8.69
C VAL A 153 -11.92 25.35 -8.95
N ASN A 154 -13.19 25.72 -9.03
CA ASN A 154 -14.36 24.83 -9.12
C ASN A 154 -15.14 25.12 -10.40
N ASN A 155 -14.55 24.78 -11.54
CA ASN A 155 -15.05 25.18 -12.85
C ASN A 155 -15.98 24.12 -13.45
N SER A 156 -16.90 24.51 -14.34
CA SER A 156 -17.75 23.55 -15.04
C SER A 156 -17.12 23.02 -16.34
N GLY A 157 -16.20 23.77 -16.95
CA GLY A 157 -15.51 23.41 -18.19
C GLY A 157 -14.06 22.98 -17.93
N ASP A 158 -13.30 22.78 -19.02
CA ASP A 158 -11.88 22.44 -18.90
C ASP A 158 -11.12 23.51 -18.11
N VAL A 159 -10.12 23.07 -17.34
CA VAL A 159 -9.21 23.93 -16.60
C VAL A 159 -7.80 23.69 -17.10
N SER A 160 -7.19 24.70 -17.70
CA SER A 160 -5.78 24.70 -18.10
C SER A 160 -5.05 25.75 -17.28
N ILE A 161 -4.08 25.34 -16.47
CA ILE A 161 -3.23 26.24 -15.68
C ILE A 161 -1.78 25.99 -16.07
N ALA A 162 -1.10 27.04 -16.49
CA ALA A 162 0.33 27.03 -16.79
C ALA A 162 1.09 28.00 -15.90
N THR A 163 2.23 27.59 -15.36
CA THR A 163 3.09 28.41 -14.48
C THR A 163 4.54 28.35 -14.92
N ASN A 164 5.22 29.51 -14.96
CA ASN A 164 6.67 29.57 -15.22
C ASN A 164 7.53 29.19 -13.99
N ALA A 165 6.92 28.91 -12.84
CA ALA A 165 7.57 28.35 -11.65
C ALA A 165 6.65 27.32 -10.97
N ASP A 166 6.64 27.27 -9.63
CA ASP A 166 5.94 26.27 -8.83
C ASP A 166 4.42 26.48 -8.78
N LEU A 167 3.67 25.40 -8.55
CA LEU A 167 2.23 25.42 -8.31
C LEU A 167 1.91 24.81 -6.94
N TYR A 168 1.27 25.57 -6.07
CA TYR A 168 0.72 25.04 -4.82
C TYR A 168 -0.80 24.88 -4.93
N ILE A 169 -1.29 23.66 -4.76
CA ILE A 169 -2.73 23.36 -4.74
C ILE A 169 -3.16 23.35 -3.27
N GLY A 170 -3.38 24.53 -2.70
CA GLY A 170 -3.78 24.70 -1.30
C GLY A 170 -5.25 24.33 -1.07
N GLU A 171 -6.10 24.66 -2.03
CA GLU A 171 -7.53 24.42 -2.05
C GLU A 171 -7.93 23.49 -3.21
N GLN A 172 -9.17 23.05 -3.20
CA GLN A 172 -9.73 22.15 -4.21
C GLN A 172 -9.58 22.65 -5.66
N LEU A 173 -9.15 21.76 -6.55
CA LEU A 173 -9.09 21.97 -7.99
C LEU A 173 -10.04 20.98 -8.67
N LYS A 174 -11.22 21.46 -9.05
CA LYS A 174 -12.36 20.62 -9.44
C LYS A 174 -12.97 21.08 -10.76
N THR A 175 -13.28 20.13 -11.61
CA THR A 175 -14.13 20.32 -12.78
C THR A 175 -14.89 19.06 -13.15
N THR A 176 -15.97 19.19 -13.92
CA THR A 176 -16.64 18.06 -14.57
C THR A 176 -15.96 17.61 -15.87
N ALA A 177 -15.05 18.43 -16.41
CA ALA A 177 -14.30 18.16 -17.63
C ALA A 177 -12.84 17.77 -17.30
N ASN A 178 -11.86 18.23 -18.08
CA ASN A 178 -10.46 17.86 -17.88
C ASN A 178 -9.64 18.99 -17.25
N ILE A 179 -8.57 18.59 -16.57
CA ILE A 179 -7.54 19.48 -16.05
C ILE A 179 -6.25 19.25 -16.84
N PHE A 180 -5.62 20.35 -17.26
CA PHE A 180 -4.30 20.39 -17.86
C PHE A 180 -3.41 21.26 -16.98
N LEU A 181 -2.35 20.68 -16.41
CA LEU A 181 -1.36 21.41 -15.63
C LEU A 181 -0.03 21.42 -16.37
N ASP A 182 0.44 22.62 -16.73
CA ASP A 182 1.75 22.84 -17.35
C ASP A 182 2.63 23.66 -16.41
N VAL A 183 3.37 22.97 -15.54
CA VAL A 183 4.09 23.61 -14.43
C VAL A 183 5.57 23.51 -14.72
N ALA A 184 6.28 24.62 -14.90
CA ALA A 184 7.71 24.57 -15.16
C ALA A 184 8.53 24.13 -13.93
N GLY A 185 8.04 24.47 -12.73
CA GLY A 185 8.65 24.12 -11.44
C GLY A 185 8.07 22.84 -10.83
N MET A 186 7.88 22.86 -9.52
CA MET A 186 7.27 21.77 -8.77
C MET A 186 5.80 22.07 -8.45
N ALA A 187 4.92 21.11 -8.67
CA ALA A 187 3.53 21.14 -8.22
C ALA A 187 3.33 20.29 -6.97
N VAL A 188 2.73 20.86 -5.92
CA VAL A 188 2.50 20.19 -4.64
C VAL A 188 1.09 20.44 -4.10
N GLN A 189 0.52 19.44 -3.44
CA GLN A 189 -0.80 19.53 -2.79
C GLN A 189 -0.71 19.92 -1.30
N GLY A 190 -1.61 20.80 -0.87
CA GLY A 190 -2.00 21.01 0.53
C GLY A 190 -3.03 19.98 1.01
N GLU A 191 -3.42 20.06 2.28
CA GLU A 191 -4.38 19.14 2.90
C GLU A 191 -5.79 19.24 2.28
N GLU A 192 -6.18 20.44 1.83
CA GLU A 192 -7.48 20.73 1.20
C GLU A 192 -7.40 20.68 -0.34
N GLY A 193 -6.22 20.40 -0.89
CA GLY A 193 -5.85 20.45 -2.31
C GLY A 193 -6.35 19.30 -3.19
N ALA A 194 -7.59 18.83 -2.97
CA ALA A 194 -8.14 17.70 -3.72
C ALA A 194 -8.39 18.03 -5.20
N ILE A 195 -7.89 17.15 -6.09
CA ILE A 195 -8.12 17.24 -7.53
C ILE A 195 -9.28 16.33 -7.93
N ALA A 196 -10.32 16.87 -8.57
CA ALA A 196 -11.39 16.05 -9.14
C ALA A 196 -11.73 16.48 -10.57
N ALA A 197 -11.65 15.53 -11.51
CA ALA A 197 -11.90 15.78 -12.93
C ALA A 197 -12.21 14.49 -13.69
N ALA A 198 -12.78 14.62 -14.89
CA ALA A 198 -12.85 13.50 -15.83
C ALA A 198 -11.45 13.03 -16.24
N GLY A 199 -10.52 13.98 -16.43
CA GLY A 199 -9.14 13.67 -16.77
C GLY A 199 -8.14 14.68 -16.18
N LEU A 200 -6.91 14.23 -15.94
CA LEU A 200 -5.77 15.04 -15.52
C LEU A 200 -4.57 14.77 -16.42
N ALA A 201 -4.11 15.82 -17.11
CA ALA A 201 -2.89 15.81 -17.90
C ALA A 201 -1.81 16.67 -17.24
N LEU A 202 -0.61 16.12 -17.08
CA LEU A 202 0.53 16.82 -16.47
C LEU A 202 1.65 17.03 -17.50
N THR A 203 2.19 18.23 -17.59
CA THR A 203 3.38 18.55 -18.39
C THR A 203 4.32 19.47 -17.63
N GLY A 204 5.60 19.46 -18.03
CA GLY A 204 6.62 20.32 -17.44
C GLY A 204 7.49 19.62 -16.40
N GLY A 205 7.61 20.22 -15.22
CA GLY A 205 8.44 19.81 -14.09
C GLY A 205 7.81 18.72 -13.22
N ASP A 206 8.10 18.75 -11.92
CA ASP A 206 7.79 17.64 -11.00
C ASP A 206 6.40 17.81 -10.34
N PHE A 207 5.70 16.71 -10.06
CA PHE A 207 4.38 16.71 -9.44
C PHE A 207 4.32 15.77 -8.24
N VAL A 208 3.97 16.31 -7.07
CA VAL A 208 3.71 15.55 -5.84
C VAL A 208 2.27 15.80 -5.41
N LEU A 209 1.39 14.91 -5.87
CA LEU A 209 -0.06 14.95 -5.78
C LEU A 209 -0.57 13.70 -5.05
N ASP A 210 0.02 13.39 -3.90
CA ASP A 210 -0.14 12.14 -3.15
C ASP A 210 -0.85 12.28 -1.79
N ARG A 211 -1.34 13.48 -1.46
CA ARG A 211 -1.88 13.83 -0.13
C ARG A 211 -3.39 13.96 -0.06
N ALA A 212 -4.02 14.44 -1.13
CA ALA A 212 -5.45 14.71 -1.13
C ALA A 212 -6.27 13.53 -1.67
N LEU A 213 -7.58 13.55 -1.41
CA LEU A 213 -8.55 12.57 -1.95
C LEU A 213 -8.81 12.86 -3.44
N ASN A 214 -7.80 12.67 -4.29
CA ASN A 214 -7.96 12.89 -5.71
C ASN A 214 -8.97 11.91 -6.30
N LEU A 215 -9.77 12.37 -7.26
CA LEU A 215 -10.76 11.59 -7.98
C LEU A 215 -10.72 11.96 -9.46
N VAL A 216 -9.82 11.29 -10.18
CA VAL A 216 -9.60 11.46 -11.62
C VAL A 216 -9.95 10.17 -12.33
N GLY A 217 -10.65 10.27 -13.47
CA GLY A 217 -10.96 9.13 -14.32
C GLY A 217 -9.80 8.71 -15.23
N THR A 218 -9.30 9.64 -16.05
CA THR A 218 -8.19 9.42 -16.98
C THR A 218 -6.94 10.21 -16.59
N PHE A 219 -5.77 9.60 -16.69
CA PHE A 219 -4.48 10.22 -16.39
C PHE A 219 -3.55 10.11 -17.59
N ALA A 220 -2.81 11.18 -17.87
CA ALA A 220 -1.77 11.19 -18.89
C ALA A 220 -0.66 12.18 -18.47
N SER A 221 0.60 11.93 -18.83
CA SER A 221 1.73 12.73 -18.30
C SER A 221 2.93 12.81 -19.24
N ARG A 222 3.53 14.00 -19.33
CA ARG A 222 4.84 14.34 -19.92
C ARG A 222 5.62 15.26 -18.99
N ALA A 223 5.71 14.84 -17.73
CA ALA A 223 6.26 15.63 -16.65
C ALA A 223 7.67 15.14 -16.26
N GLY A 224 8.26 15.78 -15.25
CA GLY A 224 9.44 15.31 -14.54
C GLY A 224 9.16 14.05 -13.71
N ALA A 225 9.43 14.11 -12.41
CA ALA A 225 8.97 13.08 -11.48
C ALA A 225 7.50 13.28 -11.12
N VAL A 226 6.74 12.20 -10.97
CA VAL A 226 5.31 12.24 -10.62
C VAL A 226 5.01 11.26 -9.50
N ALA A 227 4.46 11.75 -8.41
CA ALA A 227 3.76 10.97 -7.40
C ALA A 227 2.28 11.35 -7.40
N PHE A 228 1.39 10.43 -7.80
CA PHE A 228 -0.04 10.68 -7.86
C PHE A 228 -0.81 9.57 -7.15
N LEU A 229 -1.62 9.94 -6.17
CA LEU A 229 -2.54 9.04 -5.47
C LEU A 229 -3.98 9.40 -5.84
N ASN A 230 -4.70 8.46 -6.41
CA ASN A 230 -6.13 8.56 -6.70
C ASN A 230 -6.95 7.75 -5.67
N THR A 231 -8.20 8.13 -5.43
CA THR A 231 -9.06 7.38 -4.50
C THR A 231 -9.70 6.18 -5.19
N GLY A 232 -10.27 6.42 -6.37
CA GLY A 232 -11.01 5.43 -7.16
C GLY A 232 -10.21 4.81 -8.30
N ALA A 233 -10.92 4.19 -9.24
CA ALA A 233 -10.31 3.61 -10.44
C ALA A 233 -9.66 4.69 -11.31
N LEU A 234 -8.60 4.33 -12.02
CA LEU A 234 -7.81 5.22 -12.84
C LEU A 234 -7.45 4.56 -14.18
N THR A 235 -7.60 5.28 -15.28
CA THR A 235 -7.13 4.84 -16.59
C THR A 235 -5.94 5.67 -17.05
N VAL A 236 -4.82 5.04 -17.38
CA VAL A 236 -3.75 5.70 -18.13
C VAL A 236 -4.17 5.73 -19.60
N GLY A 237 -4.37 6.92 -20.16
CA GLY A 237 -5.01 7.09 -21.48
C GLY A 237 -4.56 8.35 -22.22
N VAL A 238 -5.49 8.96 -22.95
CA VAL A 238 -5.24 10.14 -23.80
C VAL A 238 -6.03 11.34 -23.32
N LEU A 239 -5.36 12.49 -23.16
CA LEU A 239 -5.96 13.77 -22.80
C LEU A 239 -5.36 14.88 -23.68
N GLY A 240 -6.18 15.43 -24.57
CA GLY A 240 -5.73 16.43 -25.53
C GLY A 240 -4.58 15.89 -26.41
N THR A 241 -3.41 16.50 -26.31
CA THR A 241 -2.18 16.09 -27.02
C THR A 241 -1.29 15.14 -26.21
N VAL A 242 -1.63 14.89 -24.95
CA VAL A 242 -0.86 14.03 -24.05
C VAL A 242 -1.41 12.60 -24.13
N VAL A 243 -0.55 11.67 -24.55
CA VAL A 243 -0.87 10.25 -24.74
C VAL A 243 -0.01 9.43 -23.80
N GLY A 244 -0.65 8.61 -22.96
CA GLY A 244 0.00 7.73 -22.00
C GLY A 244 0.84 8.50 -20.97
N ILE A 245 1.90 7.85 -20.49
CA ILE A 245 2.90 8.45 -19.62
C ILE A 245 4.26 8.36 -20.31
N ASP A 246 4.95 9.48 -20.44
CA ASP A 246 6.32 9.58 -20.94
C ASP A 246 7.04 10.67 -20.15
N ASN A 247 7.46 10.29 -18.93
CA ASN A 247 8.03 11.17 -17.93
C ASN A 247 9.57 11.15 -17.96
N SER A 248 10.22 12.25 -17.58
CA SER A 248 11.67 12.26 -17.46
C SER A 248 12.21 11.77 -16.10
N GLY A 249 11.37 11.80 -15.05
CA GLY A 249 11.71 11.37 -13.69
C GLY A 249 10.98 10.08 -13.23
N ASP A 250 11.07 9.78 -11.94
CA ASP A 250 10.38 8.63 -11.34
C ASP A 250 8.85 8.76 -11.44
N LEU A 251 8.15 7.64 -11.57
CA LEU A 251 6.70 7.57 -11.56
C LEU A 251 6.22 6.71 -10.39
N ALA A 252 5.47 7.30 -9.46
CA ALA A 252 4.67 6.61 -8.46
C ALA A 252 3.19 6.89 -8.72
N LEU A 253 2.50 5.91 -9.29
CA LEU A 253 1.08 5.99 -9.62
C LEU A 253 0.31 5.00 -8.74
N ALA A 254 -0.62 5.49 -7.93
CA ALA A 254 -1.36 4.64 -7.02
C ALA A 254 -2.85 4.97 -6.96
N THR A 255 -3.66 3.96 -6.64
CA THR A 255 -5.05 4.13 -6.22
C THR A 255 -5.23 3.60 -4.80
N THR A 256 -6.16 4.20 -4.06
CA THR A 256 -6.47 3.77 -2.69
C THR A 256 -7.26 2.46 -2.70
N THR A 257 -8.34 2.39 -3.47
CA THR A 257 -9.21 1.20 -3.55
C THR A 257 -9.48 0.69 -4.95
N GLY A 258 -9.42 1.55 -5.98
CA GLY A 258 -9.83 1.19 -7.35
C GLY A 258 -8.75 0.55 -8.21
N ASP A 259 -9.11 0.12 -9.40
CA ASP A 259 -8.19 -0.48 -10.37
C ASP A 259 -7.33 0.57 -11.08
N ILE A 260 -6.23 0.13 -11.69
CA ILE A 260 -5.46 0.93 -12.65
C ILE A 260 -5.47 0.21 -14.00
N SER A 261 -6.12 0.80 -15.00
CA SER A 261 -6.12 0.26 -16.37
C SER A 261 -5.14 1.01 -17.25
N LEU A 262 -4.19 0.29 -17.84
CA LEU A 262 -3.20 0.84 -18.77
C LEU A 262 -3.74 0.68 -20.20
N ALA A 263 -4.40 1.72 -20.72
CA ALA A 263 -4.85 1.76 -22.12
C ALA A 263 -3.77 2.32 -23.07
N GLU A 264 -2.76 2.99 -22.53
CA GLU A 264 -1.63 3.55 -23.27
C GLU A 264 -0.31 3.23 -22.58
N ASN A 265 0.80 3.39 -23.31
CA ASN A 265 2.15 3.10 -22.83
C ASN A 265 2.52 3.91 -21.59
N VAL A 266 3.31 3.28 -20.71
CA VAL A 266 3.93 3.91 -19.55
C VAL A 266 5.45 3.89 -19.73
N HIS A 267 6.05 5.06 -19.84
CA HIS A 267 7.49 5.24 -19.97
C HIS A 267 8.01 6.25 -18.94
N THR A 268 9.19 5.95 -18.39
CA THR A 268 10.02 6.97 -17.75
C THR A 268 11.47 6.89 -18.24
N ALA A 269 12.17 8.03 -18.28
CA ALA A 269 13.60 8.06 -18.55
C ALA A 269 14.46 7.70 -17.32
N SER A 270 13.83 7.47 -16.16
CA SER A 270 14.54 7.22 -14.91
C SER A 270 15.28 5.87 -14.89
N GLN A 271 16.47 5.88 -14.32
CA GLN A 271 17.32 4.71 -14.09
C GLN A 271 17.25 4.23 -12.63
N SER A 272 16.35 4.83 -11.83
CA SER A 272 16.16 4.51 -10.42
C SER A 272 15.68 3.08 -10.22
N ILE A 273 15.98 2.52 -9.05
CA ILE A 273 15.38 1.25 -8.62
C ILE A 273 13.86 1.38 -8.39
N ASP A 274 13.34 2.60 -8.25
CA ASP A 274 11.90 2.86 -8.15
C ASP A 274 11.43 3.75 -9.31
N ALA A 275 12.04 3.57 -10.50
CA ALA A 275 11.75 4.37 -11.69
C ALA A 275 10.27 4.35 -12.07
N ILE A 276 9.59 3.21 -11.88
CA ILE A 276 8.13 3.09 -11.98
C ILE A 276 7.61 2.25 -10.81
N VAL A 277 6.62 2.78 -10.10
CA VAL A 277 5.78 2.07 -9.14
C VAL A 277 4.32 2.31 -9.52
N ILE A 278 3.61 1.24 -9.89
CA ILE A 278 2.17 1.27 -10.12
C ILE A 278 1.53 0.43 -9.01
N ASN A 279 0.62 1.00 -8.22
CA ASN A 279 -0.01 0.30 -7.10
C ASN A 279 -1.53 0.48 -7.11
N ALA A 280 -2.25 -0.54 -7.59
CA ALA A 280 -3.70 -0.53 -7.58
C ALA A 280 -4.24 -1.02 -6.23
N GLY A 281 -5.21 -0.29 -5.67
CA GLY A 281 -5.94 -0.70 -4.48
C GLY A 281 -5.09 -0.85 -3.24
N ARG A 282 -4.12 0.05 -3.01
CA ARG A 282 -3.08 -0.06 -1.98
C ARG A 282 -3.59 -0.23 -0.54
N SER A 283 -4.86 0.08 -0.26
CA SER A 283 -5.43 -0.11 1.08
C SER A 283 -5.78 -1.58 1.41
N ALA A 284 -5.80 -2.47 0.42
CA ALA A 284 -5.96 -3.90 0.66
C ALA A 284 -4.62 -4.49 1.12
N ALA A 285 -4.69 -5.38 2.12
CA ALA A 285 -3.51 -6.00 2.71
C ALA A 285 -2.97 -7.15 1.83
N ALA A 286 -1.70 -7.49 2.02
CA ALA A 286 -1.10 -8.72 1.51
C ALA A 286 -1.99 -9.95 1.78
N GLY A 287 -2.17 -10.79 0.76
CA GLY A 287 -3.08 -11.95 0.80
C GLY A 287 -4.53 -11.62 0.43
N ASP A 288 -4.94 -10.35 0.37
CA ASP A 288 -6.29 -9.95 -0.04
C ASP A 288 -6.37 -9.61 -1.53
N ALA A 289 -6.95 -10.55 -2.29
CA ALA A 289 -7.16 -10.41 -3.73
C ALA A 289 -8.30 -9.43 -4.10
N ALA A 290 -9.15 -9.02 -3.15
CA ALA A 290 -10.34 -8.20 -3.42
C ALA A 290 -10.05 -6.68 -3.55
N GLY A 291 -8.81 -6.25 -3.29
CA GLY A 291 -8.38 -4.88 -3.59
C GLY A 291 -8.23 -4.64 -5.10
N GLY A 292 -8.10 -3.37 -5.51
CA GLY A 292 -7.98 -3.00 -6.92
C GLY A 292 -6.80 -3.65 -7.66
N SER A 293 -6.99 -3.98 -8.93
CA SER A 293 -6.00 -4.65 -9.78
C SER A 293 -5.44 -3.73 -10.86
N VAL A 294 -4.27 -4.06 -11.38
CA VAL A 294 -3.68 -3.42 -12.55
C VAL A 294 -3.99 -4.28 -13.77
N SER A 295 -4.58 -3.69 -14.81
CA SER A 295 -4.77 -4.35 -16.10
C SER A 295 -4.09 -3.56 -17.22
N ALA A 296 -3.73 -4.23 -18.31
CA ALA A 296 -3.07 -3.60 -19.45
C ALA A 296 -3.64 -4.10 -20.79
N ASP A 297 -3.96 -3.15 -21.67
CA ASP A 297 -4.45 -3.46 -23.02
C ASP A 297 -3.37 -4.14 -23.87
N ALA A 298 -3.81 -4.91 -24.86
CA ALA A 298 -2.90 -5.64 -25.75
C ALA A 298 -1.94 -4.70 -26.49
N GLY A 299 -0.64 -4.92 -26.32
CA GLY A 299 0.42 -4.15 -26.97
C GLY A 299 0.88 -2.92 -26.18
N VAL A 300 0.26 -2.59 -25.05
CA VAL A 300 0.77 -1.61 -24.10
C VAL A 300 2.08 -2.12 -23.49
N THR A 301 3.00 -1.20 -23.23
CA THR A 301 4.31 -1.46 -22.65
C THR A 301 4.56 -0.60 -21.42
N VAL A 302 5.31 -1.15 -20.47
CA VAL A 302 5.87 -0.44 -19.33
C VAL A 302 7.39 -0.43 -19.50
N THR A 303 8.01 0.73 -19.55
CA THR A 303 9.45 0.85 -19.82
C THR A 303 10.12 1.92 -18.97
N THR A 304 11.36 1.68 -18.56
CA THR A 304 12.16 2.62 -17.77
C THR A 304 13.39 3.08 -18.55
N GLY A 305 14.16 4.01 -17.99
CA GLY A 305 15.53 4.27 -18.39
C GLY A 305 16.41 3.03 -18.18
N ALA A 306 17.57 3.04 -18.83
CA ALA A 306 18.50 1.91 -18.79
C ALA A 306 18.92 1.57 -17.34
N GLY A 307 18.68 0.34 -16.92
CA GLY A 307 18.99 -0.11 -15.55
C GLY A 307 17.94 0.24 -14.51
N GLY A 308 16.87 0.95 -14.88
CA GLY A 308 15.74 1.21 -13.99
C GLY A 308 14.90 -0.05 -13.70
N ARG A 309 14.08 0.04 -12.66
CA ARG A 309 13.13 -1.00 -12.28
C ARG A 309 11.71 -0.45 -12.25
N ALA A 310 10.78 -1.26 -12.74
CA ALA A 310 9.35 -1.07 -12.62
C ALA A 310 8.76 -2.15 -11.69
N VAL A 311 7.93 -1.74 -10.74
CA VAL A 311 7.17 -2.66 -9.87
C VAL A 311 5.68 -2.36 -10.00
N ILE A 312 4.91 -3.40 -10.33
CA ILE A 312 3.46 -3.36 -10.45
C ILE A 312 2.88 -4.11 -9.25
N TYR A 313 2.36 -3.39 -8.27
CA TYR A 313 1.57 -3.95 -7.17
C TYR A 313 0.12 -4.06 -7.61
N THR A 314 -0.40 -5.30 -7.62
CA THR A 314 -1.72 -5.63 -8.13
C THR A 314 -2.47 -6.58 -7.20
N GLY A 315 -3.78 -6.68 -7.36
CA GLY A 315 -4.66 -7.49 -6.51
C GLY A 315 -4.70 -8.95 -6.92
N SER A 316 -5.72 -9.28 -7.69
CA SER A 316 -6.09 -10.62 -8.16
C SER A 316 -5.33 -11.00 -9.44
N LEU A 317 -4.99 -12.27 -9.62
CA LEU A 317 -4.45 -12.80 -10.86
C LEU A 317 -5.45 -12.68 -12.01
N ASP A 318 -6.72 -12.99 -11.75
CA ASP A 318 -7.77 -13.03 -12.76
C ASP A 318 -8.10 -11.62 -13.27
N ASP A 319 -8.09 -10.61 -12.39
CA ASP A 319 -8.41 -9.22 -12.74
C ASP A 319 -7.19 -8.44 -13.25
N SER A 320 -6.00 -9.05 -13.26
CA SER A 320 -4.74 -8.42 -13.71
C SER A 320 -4.36 -8.77 -15.16
N GLU A 321 -5.35 -8.79 -16.06
CA GLU A 321 -5.12 -9.11 -17.48
C GLU A 321 -4.00 -8.24 -18.08
N GLY A 322 -3.08 -8.85 -18.84
CA GLY A 322 -1.96 -8.17 -19.49
C GLY A 322 -0.70 -7.95 -18.63
N VAL A 323 -0.79 -8.07 -17.30
CA VAL A 323 0.37 -7.85 -16.40
C VAL A 323 1.46 -8.90 -16.59
N ALA A 324 1.08 -10.16 -16.83
CA ALA A 324 2.04 -11.24 -17.07
C ALA A 324 2.85 -11.01 -18.36
N GLU A 325 2.21 -10.47 -19.39
CA GLU A 325 2.83 -10.09 -20.67
C GLU A 325 3.80 -8.91 -20.48
N LEU A 326 3.41 -7.89 -19.70
CA LEU A 326 4.27 -6.74 -19.39
C LEU A 326 5.57 -7.17 -18.69
N VAL A 327 5.47 -8.04 -17.70
CA VAL A 327 6.61 -8.56 -16.92
C VAL A 327 7.43 -9.57 -17.73
N GLY A 328 6.78 -10.31 -18.62
CA GLY A 328 7.33 -11.44 -19.36
C GLY A 328 7.01 -12.76 -18.66
N ILE A 329 6.13 -13.54 -19.29
CA ILE A 329 5.71 -14.87 -18.83
C ILE A 329 6.94 -15.77 -18.65
N GLY A 330 7.05 -16.43 -17.49
CA GLY A 330 8.16 -17.31 -17.16
C GLY A 330 9.50 -16.61 -16.89
N SER A 331 9.50 -15.28 -16.67
CA SER A 331 10.71 -14.54 -16.29
C SER A 331 11.20 -14.85 -14.86
N GLY A 332 10.31 -15.32 -13.98
CA GLY A 332 10.57 -15.45 -12.54
C GLY A 332 10.55 -14.11 -11.79
N ASN A 333 9.96 -13.07 -12.38
CA ASN A 333 9.82 -11.72 -11.80
C ASN A 333 8.44 -11.48 -11.15
N PHE A 334 7.68 -12.54 -10.89
CA PHE A 334 6.41 -12.49 -10.20
C PHE A 334 6.58 -12.81 -8.71
N ARG A 335 5.87 -12.09 -7.85
CA ARG A 335 5.76 -12.36 -6.41
C ARG A 335 4.29 -12.42 -6.01
N TYR A 336 3.99 -13.17 -4.96
CA TYR A 336 2.61 -13.43 -4.53
C TYR A 336 2.43 -13.21 -3.02
N GLY A 337 1.18 -13.02 -2.60
CA GLY A 337 0.80 -12.87 -1.20
C GLY A 337 1.45 -11.69 -0.50
N SER A 338 1.83 -10.63 -1.23
CA SER A 338 2.65 -9.52 -0.73
C SER A 338 2.09 -8.17 -1.17
N ASP A 339 2.46 -7.10 -0.48
CA ASP A 339 2.14 -5.71 -0.85
C ASP A 339 3.37 -4.82 -0.68
N GLU A 340 3.21 -3.49 -0.77
CA GLU A 340 4.32 -2.54 -0.61
C GLU A 340 4.89 -2.46 0.81
N SER A 341 4.17 -3.00 1.80
CA SER A 341 4.48 -2.94 3.24
C SER A 341 4.88 -4.32 3.82
N GLU A 342 4.42 -5.41 3.22
CA GLU A 342 4.62 -6.78 3.66
C GLU A 342 5.18 -7.66 2.52
N SER A 343 6.34 -8.26 2.76
CA SER A 343 7.05 -9.13 1.80
C SER A 343 7.00 -10.59 2.26
N ASN A 344 6.21 -11.41 1.57
CA ASN A 344 6.03 -12.84 1.86
C ASN A 344 6.81 -13.76 0.89
N PHE A 345 7.86 -13.25 0.26
CA PHE A 345 8.73 -13.98 -0.67
C PHE A 345 10.20 -13.94 -0.25
N GLY A 346 10.95 -15.00 -0.57
CA GLY A 346 12.38 -15.13 -0.29
C GLY A 346 13.29 -14.46 -1.34
N LYS A 347 12.88 -14.47 -2.61
CA LYS A 347 13.68 -13.94 -3.71
C LYS A 347 13.46 -12.45 -3.84
N ALA A 348 14.44 -11.66 -3.38
CA ALA A 348 14.41 -10.21 -3.54
C ALA A 348 14.14 -9.80 -5.01
N LEU A 349 13.45 -8.66 -5.18
CA LEU A 349 13.35 -8.03 -6.48
C LEU A 349 14.76 -7.60 -6.92
N GLY A 350 15.10 -7.79 -8.20
CA GLY A 350 16.38 -7.32 -8.73
C GLY A 350 16.47 -5.80 -8.73
N THR A 351 17.63 -5.25 -9.10
CA THR A 351 17.83 -3.79 -9.16
C THR A 351 17.29 -3.16 -10.45
N SER A 352 16.94 -3.97 -11.45
CA SER A 352 16.41 -3.55 -12.75
C SER A 352 15.40 -4.55 -13.31
N GLY A 353 14.63 -4.12 -14.30
CA GLY A 353 13.60 -4.91 -14.96
C GLY A 353 12.19 -4.64 -14.44
N ILE A 354 11.21 -5.35 -14.99
CA ILE A 354 9.80 -5.21 -14.63
C ILE A 354 9.42 -6.39 -13.73
N TYR A 355 8.72 -6.09 -12.64
CA TYR A 355 8.23 -7.07 -11.66
C TYR A 355 6.75 -6.82 -11.40
N ALA A 356 6.02 -7.89 -11.12
CA ALA A 356 4.68 -7.79 -10.55
C ALA A 356 4.65 -8.46 -9.17
N VAL A 357 3.96 -7.80 -8.25
CA VAL A 357 3.71 -8.26 -6.89
C VAL A 357 2.20 -8.34 -6.73
N TYR A 358 1.68 -9.56 -6.66
CA TYR A 358 0.28 -9.83 -6.43
C TYR A 358 0.01 -9.89 -4.93
N ARG A 359 -1.06 -9.23 -4.49
CA ARG A 359 -1.62 -9.47 -3.15
C ARG A 359 -2.24 -10.85 -3.06
N GLU A 360 -2.86 -11.35 -4.13
CA GLU A 360 -3.32 -12.74 -4.15
C GLU A 360 -2.17 -13.71 -3.85
N GLN A 361 -2.44 -14.73 -3.02
CA GLN A 361 -1.51 -15.80 -2.70
C GLN A 361 -1.96 -17.14 -3.29
N PRO A 362 -1.47 -17.53 -4.49
CA PRO A 362 -1.86 -18.78 -5.14
C PRO A 362 -1.42 -19.99 -4.34
N THR A 363 -2.17 -21.08 -4.48
CA THR A 363 -1.86 -22.34 -3.81
C THR A 363 -0.93 -23.18 -4.66
N LEU A 364 0.23 -23.54 -4.11
CA LEU A 364 1.13 -24.53 -4.70
C LEU A 364 0.93 -25.86 -3.98
N ILE A 365 0.60 -26.93 -4.70
CA ILE A 365 0.51 -28.27 -4.13
C ILE A 365 1.82 -29.02 -4.43
N ALA A 366 2.52 -29.45 -3.39
CA ALA A 366 3.78 -30.18 -3.49
C ALA A 366 3.61 -31.66 -3.12
N SER A 367 4.06 -32.56 -3.98
CA SER A 367 3.89 -34.01 -3.86
C SER A 367 5.20 -34.77 -4.02
N THR A 368 5.37 -35.87 -3.30
CA THR A 368 6.46 -36.84 -3.57
C THR A 368 6.14 -37.77 -4.75
N ASN A 369 4.93 -37.68 -5.33
CA ASN A 369 4.47 -38.55 -6.42
C ASN A 369 4.58 -40.04 -6.07
N ASP A 370 4.09 -40.40 -4.88
CA ASP A 370 4.17 -41.75 -4.30
C ASP A 370 5.59 -42.29 -4.12
N LYS A 371 6.64 -41.47 -4.28
CA LYS A 371 8.00 -41.86 -3.93
C LYS A 371 8.12 -41.93 -2.42
N THR A 372 8.47 -43.12 -1.93
CA THR A 372 8.57 -43.42 -0.51
C THR A 372 10.02 -43.31 -0.05
N VAL A 373 10.24 -42.57 1.04
CA VAL A 373 11.39 -42.80 1.92
C VAL A 373 10.92 -43.72 3.02
N THR A 374 11.52 -44.91 3.13
CA THR A 374 11.03 -45.92 4.06
C THR A 374 11.69 -45.87 5.43
N LEU A 375 12.76 -45.10 5.66
CA LEU A 375 13.45 -45.17 6.95
C LEU A 375 14.18 -43.87 7.34
N LYS A 376 13.87 -43.34 8.52
CA LYS A 376 14.66 -42.31 9.24
C LYS A 376 14.99 -42.84 10.64
N VAL A 377 16.24 -42.71 11.07
CA VAL A 377 16.63 -43.00 12.46
C VAL A 377 16.17 -41.86 13.35
N TYR A 378 15.60 -42.19 14.51
CA TYR A 378 15.15 -41.21 15.49
C TYR A 378 16.30 -40.28 15.93
N ASP A 379 16.07 -38.98 15.82
CA ASP A 379 17.02 -37.92 16.20
C ASP A 379 16.33 -36.76 16.96
N GLY A 380 15.05 -36.94 17.31
CA GLY A 380 14.22 -35.93 17.96
C GLY A 380 13.76 -34.77 17.07
N LYS A 381 13.97 -34.84 15.75
CA LYS A 381 13.57 -33.78 14.79
C LYS A 381 12.47 -34.23 13.84
N THR A 382 11.59 -33.30 13.49
CA THR A 382 10.53 -33.52 12.49
C THR A 382 11.05 -33.32 11.06
N GLU A 383 12.04 -32.45 10.86
CA GLU A 383 12.69 -32.20 9.58
C GLU A 383 13.71 -33.29 9.21
N PHE A 384 13.89 -33.51 7.90
CA PHE A 384 14.87 -34.47 7.36
C PHE A 384 15.34 -34.06 5.96
N ASP A 385 16.41 -34.69 5.48
CA ASP A 385 17.10 -34.36 4.23
C ASP A 385 16.38 -34.84 2.95
N GLY A 386 15.12 -35.29 3.07
CA GLY A 386 14.37 -35.87 1.97
C GLY A 386 14.73 -37.32 1.64
N GLY A 387 15.72 -37.94 2.31
CA GLY A 387 15.96 -39.39 2.29
C GLY A 387 16.09 -40.06 0.92
N GLY A 388 16.56 -39.33 -0.10
CA GLY A 388 16.66 -39.84 -1.49
C GLY A 388 15.44 -39.58 -2.37
N ILE A 389 14.53 -38.67 -1.99
CA ILE A 389 13.50 -38.15 -2.90
C ILE A 389 14.20 -37.32 -3.99
N ASP A 390 14.44 -37.96 -5.14
CA ASP A 390 15.17 -37.34 -6.27
C ASP A 390 14.41 -36.17 -6.92
N ALA A 391 13.08 -36.11 -6.76
CA ALA A 391 12.28 -35.00 -7.29
C ALA A 391 10.91 -34.91 -6.58
N VAL A 392 10.59 -33.72 -6.11
CA VAL A 392 9.25 -33.26 -5.72
C VAL A 392 8.48 -32.75 -6.94
N ASP A 393 7.23 -33.16 -7.09
CA ASP A 393 6.33 -32.62 -8.10
C ASP A 393 5.53 -31.46 -7.51
N VAL A 394 5.29 -30.44 -8.33
CA VAL A 394 4.54 -29.24 -7.94
C VAL A 394 3.45 -28.94 -8.95
N SER A 395 2.30 -28.51 -8.48
CA SER A 395 1.18 -28.04 -9.30
C SER A 395 0.59 -26.74 -8.74
N GLY A 396 -0.18 -26.01 -9.55
CA GLY A 396 -0.71 -24.68 -9.19
C GLY A 396 0.22 -23.51 -9.54
N LEU A 397 1.25 -23.76 -10.37
CA LEU A 397 2.11 -22.71 -10.92
C LEU A 397 1.31 -21.79 -11.85
N VAL A 398 1.50 -20.49 -11.70
CA VAL A 398 0.87 -19.44 -12.52
C VAL A 398 1.94 -18.61 -13.25
N ASN A 399 1.54 -17.74 -14.18
CA ASN A 399 2.43 -16.81 -14.90
C ASN A 399 3.66 -17.44 -15.59
N GLY A 400 3.57 -18.73 -15.94
CA GLY A 400 4.68 -19.48 -16.54
C GLY A 400 5.82 -19.79 -15.58
N ASP A 401 5.61 -19.65 -14.27
CA ASP A 401 6.59 -20.02 -13.25
C ASP A 401 6.96 -21.50 -13.36
N THR A 402 8.19 -21.81 -12.97
CA THR A 402 8.73 -23.18 -13.01
C THR A 402 9.23 -23.60 -11.64
N LYS A 403 9.30 -24.91 -11.39
CA LYS A 403 9.83 -25.47 -10.13
C LYS A 403 11.20 -24.90 -9.75
N ALA A 404 12.08 -24.68 -10.74
CA ALA A 404 13.43 -24.17 -10.50
C ALA A 404 13.47 -22.75 -9.90
N MET A 405 12.37 -22.00 -9.99
CA MET A 405 12.26 -20.64 -9.47
C MET A 405 11.75 -20.59 -8.03
N LEU A 406 11.24 -21.69 -7.49
CA LEU A 406 10.57 -21.75 -6.19
C LEU A 406 11.54 -21.83 -5.01
N GLY A 407 12.79 -22.22 -5.25
CA GLY A 407 13.76 -22.58 -4.20
C GLY A 407 13.69 -24.06 -3.83
N GLU A 408 14.32 -24.41 -2.71
CA GLU A 408 14.43 -25.80 -2.28
C GLU A 408 13.23 -26.26 -1.44
N PRO A 409 12.81 -27.53 -1.56
CA PRO A 409 11.82 -28.11 -0.67
C PRO A 409 12.42 -28.29 0.74
N VAL A 410 11.55 -28.20 1.74
CA VAL A 410 11.84 -28.61 3.11
C VAL A 410 10.95 -29.81 3.43
N PHE A 411 11.56 -30.93 3.82
CA PHE A 411 10.83 -32.14 4.17
C PHE A 411 10.68 -32.24 5.68
N SER A 412 9.46 -32.53 6.12
CA SER A 412 9.14 -32.69 7.54
C SER A 412 8.05 -33.74 7.75
N THR A 413 7.75 -34.02 9.01
CA THR A 413 6.66 -34.90 9.45
C THR A 413 5.87 -34.20 10.55
N VAL A 414 4.65 -34.65 10.83
CA VAL A 414 3.82 -34.10 11.92
C VAL A 414 4.39 -34.37 13.32
N SER A 415 5.25 -35.38 13.46
CA SER A 415 5.83 -35.80 14.74
C SER A 415 7.21 -36.43 14.53
N ALA A 416 8.11 -36.21 15.50
CA ALA A 416 9.44 -36.80 15.50
C ALA A 416 9.48 -38.22 16.13
N GLU A 417 8.38 -38.68 16.72
CA GLU A 417 8.31 -39.95 17.47
C GLU A 417 8.45 -41.18 16.57
N PRO A 418 8.99 -42.32 17.06
CA PRO A 418 9.02 -43.56 16.30
C PRO A 418 7.62 -44.00 15.82
N GLY A 419 7.53 -44.44 14.56
CA GLY A 419 6.28 -44.79 13.89
C GLY A 419 6.22 -44.29 12.45
N ARG A 420 5.08 -44.53 11.79
CA ARG A 420 4.84 -44.07 10.41
C ARG A 420 4.10 -42.73 10.44
N HIS A 421 4.65 -41.72 9.78
CA HIS A 421 4.08 -40.38 9.70
C HIS A 421 4.04 -39.89 8.26
N PRO A 422 3.00 -39.15 7.84
CA PRO A 422 2.95 -38.57 6.50
C PRO A 422 4.10 -37.58 6.27
N ILE A 423 4.68 -37.62 5.07
CA ILE A 423 5.68 -36.64 4.64
C ILE A 423 4.99 -35.32 4.31
N LEU A 424 5.39 -34.26 5.00
CA LEU A 424 5.01 -32.89 4.72
C LEU A 424 6.11 -32.20 3.91
N ILE A 425 5.72 -31.54 2.84
CA ILE A 425 6.60 -30.70 2.03
C ILE A 425 6.24 -29.23 2.26
N SER A 426 7.23 -28.46 2.68
CA SER A 426 7.21 -27.00 2.78
C SER A 426 8.42 -26.43 2.03
N GLY A 427 8.86 -25.21 2.38
CA GLY A 427 9.88 -24.49 1.61
C GLY A 427 9.25 -23.77 0.44
N PHE A 428 9.90 -23.80 -0.74
CA PHE A 428 9.41 -23.16 -1.96
C PHE A 428 9.01 -21.67 -1.82
N GLY A 429 9.63 -20.97 -0.87
CA GLY A 429 9.23 -19.61 -0.46
C GLY A 429 9.75 -18.50 -1.37
N GLU A 430 10.51 -18.79 -2.43
CA GLU A 430 11.20 -17.76 -3.21
C GLU A 430 10.24 -16.78 -3.89
N LEU A 431 9.06 -17.25 -4.33
CA LEU A 431 8.09 -16.42 -5.06
C LEU A 431 6.85 -16.03 -4.22
N GLY A 432 6.68 -16.58 -3.02
CA GLY A 432 5.58 -16.22 -2.11
C GLY A 432 4.27 -17.02 -2.27
N TYR A 433 4.32 -18.18 -2.96
CA TYR A 433 3.17 -19.10 -3.02
C TYR A 433 2.76 -19.61 -1.63
N ARG A 434 1.46 -19.93 -1.46
CA ARG A 434 0.99 -20.71 -0.32
C ARG A 434 1.24 -22.19 -0.57
N VAL A 435 2.25 -22.75 0.06
CA VAL A 435 2.65 -24.15 -0.14
C VAL A 435 1.79 -25.07 0.70
N VAL A 436 1.18 -26.06 0.05
CA VAL A 436 0.38 -27.11 0.67
C VAL A 436 0.98 -28.46 0.28
N SER A 437 1.33 -29.26 1.28
CA SER A 437 1.75 -30.64 1.05
C SER A 437 0.56 -31.48 0.61
N ASP A 438 0.74 -32.29 -0.44
CA ASP A 438 -0.25 -33.25 -0.89
C ASP A 438 -0.56 -34.26 0.24
N PRO A 439 -1.82 -34.43 0.67
CA PRO A 439 -2.19 -35.42 1.68
C PRO A 439 -1.97 -36.87 1.22
N ALA A 440 -1.83 -37.12 -0.08
CA ALA A 440 -1.52 -38.43 -0.64
C ALA A 440 -0.01 -38.76 -0.58
N ASN A 441 0.83 -37.87 -0.07
CA ASN A 441 2.26 -38.14 0.09
C ASN A 441 2.51 -39.42 0.90
N ALA A 442 3.60 -40.10 0.54
CA ALA A 442 4.06 -41.29 1.23
C ALA A 442 4.33 -41.04 2.73
N GLU A 443 4.27 -42.10 3.52
CA GLU A 443 4.67 -42.07 4.93
C GLU A 443 6.16 -42.37 5.09
N LEU A 444 6.81 -41.63 6.00
CA LEU A 444 8.14 -41.91 6.52
C LEU A 444 8.04 -42.79 7.76
N GLU A 445 8.79 -43.90 7.82
CA GLU A 445 8.94 -44.68 9.05
C GLU A 445 10.13 -44.13 9.86
N ILE A 446 9.84 -43.61 11.05
CA ILE A 446 10.86 -43.25 12.05
C ILE A 446 11.08 -44.47 12.93
N VAL A 447 12.29 -45.04 12.86
CA VAL A 447 12.71 -46.14 13.71
C VAL A 447 13.51 -45.61 14.90
N GLY A 448 13.28 -46.19 16.08
CA GLY A 448 14.06 -45.86 17.27
C GLY A 448 15.56 -46.04 17.04
N THR A 449 16.38 -45.26 17.72
CA THR A 449 17.84 -45.46 17.74
C THR A 449 18.14 -46.82 18.33
N ASP A 450 18.48 -47.78 17.47
CA ASP A 450 18.83 -49.12 17.92
C ASP A 450 20.18 -49.09 18.67
N THR A 451 20.07 -48.84 19.97
CA THR A 451 20.86 -49.53 21.00
C THR A 451 19.96 -50.47 21.81
N ASP A 452 18.79 -50.85 21.28
CA ASP A 452 17.87 -51.76 21.95
C ASP A 452 17.29 -52.79 20.96
N HIS A 453 18.14 -53.76 20.64
CA HIS A 453 17.85 -54.97 19.87
C HIS A 453 16.84 -55.92 20.57
N GLU A 454 15.86 -55.42 21.32
CA GLU A 454 14.94 -56.27 22.10
C GLU A 454 13.45 -56.10 21.80
N TYR A 455 13.02 -55.28 20.83
CA TYR A 455 11.58 -55.07 20.63
C TYR A 455 10.86 -56.05 19.67
N THR A 456 11.55 -56.95 18.96
CA THR A 456 10.89 -57.89 18.01
C THR A 456 10.82 -59.36 18.47
N GLY A 457 11.33 -59.69 19.67
CA GLY A 457 11.28 -61.06 20.21
C GLY A 457 10.13 -61.37 21.17
N ALA A 458 9.42 -60.36 21.70
CA ALA A 458 8.57 -60.54 22.89
C ALA A 458 7.07 -60.80 22.61
N ARG A 459 6.63 -61.01 21.36
CA ARG A 459 5.21 -61.29 21.05
C ARG A 459 4.85 -62.76 20.86
N THR A 460 5.76 -63.72 21.03
CA THR A 460 5.50 -65.13 20.65
C THR A 460 5.86 -66.21 21.68
N SER A 461 5.81 -65.98 23.00
CA SER A 461 6.08 -67.07 23.96
C SER A 461 5.33 -67.07 25.30
N VAL A 462 4.16 -66.43 25.41
CA VAL A 462 3.29 -66.58 26.61
C VAL A 462 2.18 -67.61 26.37
N SER A 463 2.51 -68.80 25.88
CA SER A 463 1.57 -69.94 25.84
C SER A 463 2.10 -71.26 26.40
N ASP A 464 3.42 -71.43 26.61
CA ASP A 464 3.99 -72.79 26.75
C ASP A 464 4.66 -73.10 28.09
N VAL A 465 4.38 -72.37 29.18
CA VAL A 465 4.90 -72.73 30.52
C VAL A 465 3.78 -72.84 31.55
N THR A 466 2.89 -73.81 31.36
CA THR A 466 2.01 -74.32 32.43
C THR A 466 1.87 -75.84 32.40
N THR A 467 2.96 -76.60 32.46
CA THR A 467 2.89 -77.98 33.00
C THR A 467 4.28 -78.56 33.26
N SER A 468 4.63 -78.75 34.52
CA SER A 468 5.11 -80.05 35.07
C SER A 468 5.73 -79.83 36.45
N GLY A 469 5.00 -80.20 37.49
CA GLY A 469 5.53 -80.30 38.85
C GLY A 469 6.10 -81.69 39.09
N VAL A 470 7.26 -81.77 39.75
CA VAL A 470 7.66 -82.97 40.50
C VAL A 470 8.34 -82.53 41.80
N GLN A 471 7.75 -82.95 42.91
CA GLN A 471 8.24 -82.82 44.28
C GLN A 471 9.54 -83.62 44.48
N ASN A 472 10.45 -83.14 45.34
CA ASN A 472 11.11 -84.04 46.29
C ASN A 472 11.45 -83.32 47.61
N GLN A 473 11.20 -84.04 48.71
CA GLN A 473 11.21 -83.58 50.10
C GLN A 473 12.61 -83.68 50.76
N GLN A 474 12.88 -82.73 51.68
CA GLN A 474 13.67 -82.74 52.95
C GLN A 474 14.90 -83.67 53.17
N PRO A 475 15.77 -83.43 54.19
CA PRO A 475 16.14 -82.20 54.92
C PRO A 475 17.67 -81.99 55.09
N HIS A 476 18.11 -80.77 55.41
CA HIS A 476 19.43 -80.50 56.03
C HIS A 476 19.41 -80.92 57.52
N SER A 477 20.48 -81.46 58.11
CA SER A 477 21.68 -80.75 58.64
C SER A 477 22.54 -81.74 59.47
N PRO A 478 23.75 -81.40 59.98
CA PRO A 478 24.69 -80.34 59.58
C PRO A 478 26.19 -80.76 59.57
N HIS A 479 27.02 -79.79 59.13
CA HIS A 479 28.35 -79.42 59.66
C HIS A 479 29.68 -79.78 58.94
N SER A 480 30.49 -78.71 58.87
CA SER A 480 31.96 -78.53 58.75
C SER A 480 32.60 -78.97 57.42
N SER A 481 32.86 -78.04 56.51
CA SER A 481 34.02 -77.12 56.41
C SER A 481 35.19 -77.75 55.66
N ASP A 482 35.39 -77.34 54.40
CA ASP A 482 36.69 -76.98 53.85
C ASP A 482 36.53 -76.33 52.46
N ASP A 483 37.43 -75.39 52.19
CA ASP A 483 38.00 -74.92 50.92
C ASP A 483 37.18 -74.94 49.62
N GLY A 484 37.25 -73.82 48.88
CA GLY A 484 36.89 -73.83 47.46
C GLY A 484 36.93 -72.48 46.78
N ALA A 485 37.87 -72.34 45.85
CA ALA A 485 38.05 -71.18 45.00
C ALA A 485 36.99 -71.05 43.88
N GLN A 486 36.85 -69.80 43.40
CA GLN A 486 36.44 -69.38 42.03
C GLN A 486 34.98 -69.57 41.58
N GLY A 487 34.40 -68.48 41.05
CA GLY A 487 33.46 -68.58 39.91
C GLY A 487 32.10 -67.90 40.06
N THR A 488 31.99 -66.70 39.47
CA THR A 488 30.80 -66.13 38.76
C THR A 488 29.50 -65.90 39.53
N THR A 489 29.16 -64.61 39.72
CA THR A 489 27.86 -64.11 40.16
C THR A 489 26.89 -63.98 38.98
N SER A 490 25.83 -64.80 38.96
CA SER A 490 24.58 -64.53 38.23
C SER A 490 23.55 -63.99 39.22
N GLY A 491 23.06 -62.78 38.98
CA GLY A 491 21.99 -62.15 39.77
C GLY A 491 20.62 -62.68 39.35
N GLY A 492 20.14 -63.72 40.05
CA GLY A 492 18.76 -64.17 39.96
C GLY A 492 17.82 -63.23 40.72
N LEU A 493 16.70 -62.89 40.08
CA LEU A 493 15.60 -62.09 40.59
C LEU A 493 14.90 -62.80 41.77
N ARG A 494 14.90 -62.17 42.95
CA ARG A 494 14.24 -62.68 44.15
C ARG A 494 13.04 -61.78 44.48
N LEU A 495 11.84 -62.29 44.24
CA LEU A 495 10.59 -61.67 44.72
C LEU A 495 10.49 -61.91 46.23
N VAL A 496 10.44 -60.83 47.01
CA VAL A 496 10.13 -60.87 48.44
C VAL A 496 8.89 -60.02 48.69
N ASP A 497 7.91 -60.69 49.26
CA ASP A 497 6.62 -60.22 49.74
C ASP A 497 6.79 -59.15 50.82
N ALA A 498 6.07 -58.04 50.71
CA ALA A 498 6.16 -56.90 51.61
C ALA A 498 5.13 -57.03 52.73
N THR A 499 5.56 -57.47 53.91
CA THR A 499 4.85 -57.22 55.16
C THR A 499 5.78 -56.69 56.25
N ASP A 500 5.32 -55.59 56.84
CA ASP A 500 5.66 -55.01 58.15
C ASP A 500 6.97 -54.21 58.39
N GLN A 501 6.76 -52.89 58.49
CA GLN A 501 7.10 -51.97 59.59
C GLN A 501 8.46 -52.09 60.32
N GLY A 502 9.16 -50.94 60.40
CA GLY A 502 9.92 -50.61 61.62
C GLY A 502 11.11 -49.65 61.47
N GLY A 503 10.92 -48.40 61.90
CA GLY A 503 11.90 -47.56 62.63
C GLY A 503 13.02 -46.87 61.83
N ASP A 504 13.03 -45.53 61.74
CA ASP A 504 13.71 -44.57 62.66
C ASP A 504 15.26 -44.68 62.58
N GLN A 505 16.10 -43.66 62.34
CA GLN A 505 16.03 -42.20 62.20
C GLN A 505 17.28 -41.73 61.43
N SER A 506 17.28 -40.52 60.85
CA SER A 506 18.32 -39.52 61.20
C SER A 506 17.97 -38.11 60.70
N ASP A 507 17.79 -37.22 61.67
CA ASP A 507 18.14 -35.79 61.74
C ASP A 507 18.39 -34.99 60.45
N ALA A 508 17.68 -33.87 60.31
CA ALA A 508 18.30 -32.54 60.45
C ALA A 508 17.24 -31.42 60.53
N ALA A 509 17.58 -30.44 61.36
CA ALA A 509 16.80 -29.29 61.77
C ALA A 509 16.62 -28.20 60.69
N SER A 510 15.50 -27.48 60.76
CA SER A 510 15.38 -26.01 60.96
C SER A 510 13.94 -25.58 60.60
N GLU A 511 13.14 -25.20 61.59
CA GLU A 511 12.73 -23.81 61.88
C GLU A 511 12.03 -23.14 60.68
N ASN A 512 10.69 -23.08 60.71
CA ASN A 512 9.87 -21.92 61.13
C ASN A 512 9.82 -20.82 60.02
N GLU A 513 8.70 -20.22 59.62
CA GLU A 513 7.37 -20.15 60.20
C GLU A 513 6.38 -19.66 59.14
N ASN A 514 5.14 -20.04 59.35
CA ASN A 514 3.93 -19.81 58.58
C ASN A 514 3.47 -18.34 58.57
N ARG A 515 2.77 -17.92 57.51
CA ARG A 515 1.70 -16.90 57.63
C ARG A 515 0.52 -17.19 56.71
N ASP A 516 -0.53 -17.68 57.36
CA ASP A 516 -1.95 -17.52 57.01
C ASP A 516 -2.29 -16.09 56.60
N VAL A 517 -3.17 -15.92 55.60
CA VAL A 517 -4.37 -15.07 55.67
C VAL A 517 -5.38 -15.55 54.60
N CYS A 518 -6.57 -15.98 55.05
CA CYS A 518 -7.80 -15.90 54.25
C CYS A 518 -8.54 -14.60 54.58
N VAL A 519 -9.08 -13.88 53.58
CA VAL A 519 -10.27 -13.02 53.76
C VAL A 519 -11.18 -13.09 52.52
N SER A 520 -12.47 -13.22 52.83
CA SER A 520 -13.70 -13.45 52.04
C SER A 520 -14.30 -12.23 51.32
N GLN A 521 -15.18 -12.49 50.34
CA GLN A 521 -16.63 -12.12 50.24
C GLN A 521 -17.06 -11.91 48.77
N GLY A 522 -18.18 -12.51 48.34
CA GLY A 522 -18.90 -12.10 47.12
C GLY A 522 -19.56 -13.21 46.27
N GLU A 523 -20.66 -13.77 46.77
CA GLU A 523 -21.83 -14.35 46.09
C GLU A 523 -21.74 -15.00 44.67
N SER A 524 -21.94 -16.32 44.63
CA SER A 524 -23.04 -17.05 43.92
C SER A 524 -22.58 -18.33 43.20
N GLY A 525 -23.31 -19.42 43.43
CA GLY A 525 -23.34 -20.59 42.54
C GLY A 525 -22.36 -21.73 42.86
N ALA A 526 -22.76 -22.64 43.75
CA ALA A 526 -22.10 -23.93 43.96
C ALA A 526 -22.26 -24.87 42.76
N ALA A 527 -21.18 -25.54 42.36
CA ALA A 527 -21.18 -26.95 41.96
C ALA A 527 -19.77 -27.54 42.11
N CYS A 528 -19.58 -28.33 43.18
CA CYS A 528 -18.41 -29.19 43.35
C CYS A 528 -18.43 -30.29 42.28
N GLY A 529 -17.46 -30.25 41.38
CA GLY A 529 -17.13 -31.36 40.48
C GLY A 529 -15.77 -31.93 40.84
N ALA A 530 -15.74 -33.09 41.48
CA ALA A 530 -14.53 -33.86 41.69
C ALA A 530 -14.00 -34.38 40.35
N GLN A 531 -12.73 -34.13 40.03
CA GLN A 531 -11.99 -34.84 39.00
C GLN A 531 -10.71 -35.47 39.56
N PRO A 532 -10.30 -36.63 39.03
CA PRO A 532 -9.41 -37.57 39.70
C PRO A 532 -7.94 -37.13 39.72
N SER A 533 -7.22 -37.67 40.69
CA SER A 533 -5.78 -37.52 40.92
C SER A 533 -4.95 -37.80 39.67
N GLN A 534 -4.20 -36.81 39.18
CA GLN A 534 -3.10 -37.02 38.25
C GLN A 534 -1.84 -37.36 39.04
N THR A 535 -1.35 -38.59 38.84
CA THR A 535 -0.02 -39.00 39.30
C THR A 535 1.02 -38.38 38.38
N ILE A 536 1.80 -37.44 38.92
CA ILE A 536 2.99 -36.87 38.25
C ILE A 536 4.15 -37.85 38.45
N PHE A 537 4.67 -38.40 37.35
CA PHE A 537 5.94 -39.13 37.35
C PHE A 537 7.07 -38.12 37.08
N VAL A 538 7.95 -37.92 38.06
CA VAL A 538 9.23 -37.22 37.87
C VAL A 538 10.32 -38.30 37.75
N VAL A 539 10.90 -38.43 36.56
CA VAL A 539 12.07 -39.29 36.33
C VAL A 539 13.33 -38.41 36.41
N GLN A 540 14.06 -38.50 37.51
CA GLN A 540 15.45 -38.01 37.60
C GLN A 540 16.40 -39.15 37.24
N GLY A 541 16.89 -39.17 36.01
CA GLY A 541 17.96 -40.06 35.56
C GLY A 541 19.23 -39.27 35.28
N GLY A 542 20.18 -39.27 36.23
CA GLY A 542 21.55 -38.80 36.00
C GLY A 542 22.44 -39.96 35.56
N ILE A 543 23.12 -39.82 34.43
CA ILE A 543 24.13 -40.78 33.94
C ILE A 543 25.53 -40.29 34.35
N ARG A 544 26.28 -41.16 35.05
CA ARG A 544 27.72 -41.01 35.32
C ARG A 544 28.53 -41.72 34.23
N LEU A 545 29.51 -41.03 33.65
CA LEU A 545 30.52 -41.61 32.76
C LEU A 545 31.70 -42.22 33.56
N PRO A 546 32.37 -43.27 33.08
CA PRO A 546 33.36 -44.00 33.87
C PRO A 546 34.78 -43.42 33.75
N ARG A 547 35.34 -43.14 34.94
CA ARG A 547 36.72 -42.77 35.35
C ARG A 547 37.47 -41.69 34.58
#